data_AF-A0A357SYT3-F1
#
_entry.id   AF-A0A357SYT3-F1
#
_cell.length_a   1.000
_cell.length_b   1.000
_cell.length_c   1.000
_cell.angle_alpha   90.00
_cell.angle_beta   90.00
_cell.angle_gamma   90.00
#
_symmetry.space_group_name_H-M   'P 1'
#
loop_
_entity.id
_entity.type
_entity.pdbx_description
1 polymer ?
#
loop_
_entity_poly.entity_id
_entity_poly.type
_entity_poly.pdbx_seq_one_letter_code
_entity_poly.pdbx_strand_id
1 'polypeptide(L)' 'DPILNPEAKKFDDLKFIEILNKRLSVMDSTATSLCMDNRIPIVVFNLNEFGNIKRIVMGEKIGTFVRGDD' A
#
# COMPACT_ATOMS: atom_id res chain seq x y z
N ASP A 1 -8.88 -7.24 -7.75
CA ASP A 1 -9.79 -6.91 -6.65
C ASP A 1 -10.16 -8.22 -5.95
N PRO A 2 -9.83 -8.42 -4.66
CA PRO A 2 -10.17 -9.64 -3.91
C PRO A 2 -11.68 -9.87 -3.74
N ILE A 3 -12.52 -8.84 -3.91
CA ILE A 3 -13.98 -8.97 -3.87
C ILE A 3 -14.51 -9.57 -5.17
N LEU A 4 -13.87 -9.26 -6.31
CA LEU A 4 -14.31 -9.68 -7.65
C LEU A 4 -13.54 -10.89 -8.19
N ASN A 5 -12.29 -11.07 -7.78
CA ASN A 5 -11.42 -12.15 -8.23
C ASN A 5 -10.87 -12.93 -7.02
N PRO A 6 -11.29 -14.19 -6.82
CA PRO A 6 -10.80 -15.03 -5.74
C PRO A 6 -9.30 -15.39 -5.86
N GLU A 7 -8.69 -15.22 -7.04
CA GLU A 7 -7.25 -15.38 -7.24
C GLU A 7 -6.45 -14.10 -6.94
N ALA A 8 -7.08 -13.04 -6.44
CA ALA A 8 -6.37 -11.81 -6.10
C ALA A 8 -5.34 -12.06 -4.99
N LYS A 9 -4.07 -11.75 -5.30
CA LYS A 9 -2.98 -11.86 -4.35
C LYS A 9 -2.71 -10.52 -3.69
N LYS A 10 -2.52 -10.52 -2.37
CA LYS A 10 -1.99 -9.37 -1.63
C LYS A 10 -0.51 -9.21 -1.98
N PHE A 11 -0.07 -7.98 -2.18
CA PHE A 11 1.35 -7.66 -2.29
C PHE A 11 1.86 -7.28 -0.91
N ASP A 12 3.08 -7.68 -0.53
CA ASP A 12 3.66 -7.26 0.75
C ASP A 12 4.47 -5.96 0.59
N ASP A 13 5.18 -5.81 -0.52
CA ASP A 13 5.93 -4.61 -0.89
C ASP A 13 5.57 -4.22 -2.33
N LEU A 14 5.37 -2.93 -2.58
CA LEU A 14 5.12 -2.34 -3.90
C LEU A 14 5.90 -1.06 -4.07
N LYS A 15 6.28 -0.78 -5.31
CA LYS A 15 6.84 0.53 -5.69
C LYS A 15 5.74 1.46 -6.17
N PHE A 16 5.93 2.77 -5.99
CA PHE A 16 5.01 3.77 -6.56
C PHE A 16 4.78 3.58 -8.06
N ILE A 17 5.85 3.27 -8.80
CA ILE A 17 5.77 3.01 -10.25
C ILE A 17 4.91 1.78 -10.57
N GLU A 18 4.89 0.76 -9.71
CA GLU A 18 4.07 -0.43 -9.91
C GLU A 18 2.59 -0.13 -9.67
N ILE A 19 2.27 0.72 -8.70
CA ILE A 19 0.90 1.18 -8.44
C ILE A 19 0.35 1.95 -9.64
N LEU A 20 1.17 2.86 -10.20
CA LEU A 20 0.81 3.62 -11.40
C LEU A 20 0.64 2.70 -12.62
N ASN A 21 1.59 1.79 -12.86
CA ASN A 21 1.56 0.88 -14.01
C ASN A 21 0.42 -0.13 -13.95
N LYS A 22 0.17 -0.72 -12.77
CA LYS A 22 -0.90 -1.70 -12.58
C LYS A 22 -2.27 -1.05 -12.32
N ARG A 23 -2.33 0.30 -12.32
CA ARG A 23 -3.52 1.10 -11.95
C ARG A 23 -4.19 0.55 -10.70
N LEU A 24 -3.38 0.23 -9.69
CA LEU A 24 -3.90 -0.26 -8.43
C LEU A 24 -4.59 0.95 -7.77
N SER A 25 -5.93 0.97 -7.79
CA SER A 25 -6.78 2.04 -7.25
C SER A 25 -6.75 2.11 -5.73
N VAL A 26 -5.56 2.11 -5.14
CA VAL A 26 -5.29 2.15 -3.71
C VAL A 26 -5.40 3.57 -3.16
N MET A 27 -4.98 4.54 -3.97
CA MET A 27 -5.01 5.98 -3.69
C MET A 27 -5.25 6.72 -5.00
N ASP A 28 -5.73 7.96 -4.94
CA ASP A 28 -5.84 8.79 -6.14
C ASP A 28 -4.45 9.08 -6.76
N SER A 29 -4.44 9.36 -8.07
CA SER A 29 -3.19 9.59 -8.79
C SER A 29 -2.41 10.81 -8.28
N THR A 30 -3.10 11.84 -7.81
CA THR A 30 -2.47 13.09 -7.36
C THR A 30 -1.76 12.90 -6.02
N ALA A 31 -2.41 12.26 -5.05
CA ALA A 31 -1.80 11.94 -3.77
C ALA A 31 -0.67 10.90 -3.93
N THR A 32 -0.82 9.94 -4.85
CA THR A 32 0.26 8.99 -5.18
C THR A 32 1.49 9.72 -5.70
N SER A 33 1.34 10.66 -6.64
CA SER A 33 2.45 11.49 -7.14
C SER A 33 3.07 12.34 -6.03
N LEU A 34 2.25 12.97 -5.18
CA LEU A 34 2.75 13.78 -4.07
C LEU A 34 3.62 12.97 -3.10
N CYS A 35 3.17 11.76 -2.74
CA CYS A 35 3.93 10.88 -1.86
C CYS A 35 5.21 10.36 -2.54
N MET A 36 5.16 10.08 -3.84
CA MET A 36 6.33 9.69 -4.63
C MET A 36 7.39 10.80 -4.67
N ASP A 37 6.99 12.03 -5.01
CA ASP A 37 7.90 13.18 -5.14
C ASP A 37 8.57 13.53 -3.81
N ASN A 38 7.83 13.39 -2.70
CA ASN A 38 8.33 13.67 -1.35
C ASN A 38 8.94 12.45 -0.66
N ARG A 39 9.03 11.29 -1.35
CA ARG A 39 9.53 10.01 -0.80
C ARG A 39 8.84 9.62 0.52
N ILE A 40 7.54 9.88 0.62
CA ILE A 40 6.74 9.54 1.80
C ILE A 40 6.27 8.09 1.64
N PRO A 41 6.70 7.15 2.49
CA PRO A 41 6.22 5.77 2.42
C PRO A 41 4.73 5.69 2.82
N ILE A 42 3.99 4.80 2.16
CA ILE A 42 2.57 4.55 2.43
C ILE A 42 2.40 3.11 2.91
N VAL A 43 1.61 2.90 3.96
CA VAL A 43 1.25 1.57 4.45
C VAL A 43 -0.24 1.37 4.29
N VAL A 44 -0.62 0.36 3.51
CA VAL A 44 -2.01 0.03 3.20
C VAL A 44 -2.39 -1.21 3.98
N PHE A 45 -3.31 -1.10 4.92
CA PHE A 45 -3.66 -2.19 5.82
C PHE A 45 -5.15 -2.20 6.17
N ASN A 46 -5.60 -3.33 6.74
CA ASN A 46 -6.97 -3.47 7.22
C ASN A 46 -7.11 -2.87 8.63
N LEU A 47 -7.92 -1.81 8.75
CA LEU A 47 -8.24 -1.14 10.01
C LEU A 47 -9.18 -1.94 10.92
N ASN A 48 -10.00 -2.83 10.35
CA ASN A 48 -11.02 -3.59 11.10
C ASN A 48 -10.44 -4.74 11.92
N GLU A 49 -9.17 -5.09 11.72
CA GLU A 49 -8.49 -6.12 12.49
C GLU A 49 -7.91 -5.51 13.76
N PHE A 50 -8.37 -6.03 14.90
CA PHE A 50 -8.00 -5.51 16.21
C PHE A 50 -6.48 -5.58 16.44
N GLY A 51 -5.90 -4.44 16.82
CA GLY A 51 -4.47 -4.33 17.10
C GLY A 51 -3.58 -4.00 15.89
N ASN A 52 -4.09 -4.01 14.65
CA ASN A 52 -3.26 -3.73 13.47
C ASN A 52 -2.59 -2.36 13.48
N ILE A 53 -3.29 -1.30 13.93
CA ILE A 53 -2.69 0.04 14.04
C ILE A 53 -1.44 0.00 14.94
N LYS A 54 -1.56 -0.61 16.13
CA LYS A 54 -0.46 -0.70 17.07
C LYS A 54 0.72 -1.46 16.46
N ARG A 55 0.45 -2.61 15.84
CA ARG A 55 1.48 -3.46 15.23
C ARG A 55 2.22 -2.73 14.10
N ILE A 56 1.52 -1.95 13.28
CA ILE A 56 2.10 -1.14 12.21
C ILE A 56 2.99 -0.03 12.76
N VAL A 57 2.53 0.69 13.78
CA VAL A 57 3.35 1.73 14.44
C VAL A 57 4.60 1.11 15.10
N MET A 58 4.53 -0.14 15.54
CA MET A 58 5.66 -0.90 16.07
C MET A 58 6.61 -1.43 14.98
N GLY A 59 6.31 -1.21 13.70
CA GLY A 59 7.15 -1.62 12.57
C GLY A 59 6.91 -3.06 12.09
N GLU A 60 5.83 -3.72 12.52
CA GLU A 60 5.45 -5.02 11.96
C GLU A 60 5.03 -4.87 10.49
N LYS A 61 5.47 -5.81 9.65
CA LYS A 61 5.11 -5.88 8.23
C LYS A 61 3.68 -6.38 8.07
N ILE A 62 2.71 -5.47 8.12
CA ILE A 62 1.28 -5.76 8.00
C ILE A 62 0.71 -4.96 6.83
N GLY A 63 -0.13 -5.63 6.03
CA GLY A 63 -0.69 -5.03 4.82
C GLY A 63 0.33 -4.99 3.68
N THR A 64 0.33 -3.89 2.93
CA THR A 64 1.20 -3.65 1.77
C THR A 64 2.00 -2.38 2.02
N PHE A 65 3.32 -2.48 1.94
CA PHE A 65 4.23 -1.35 2.08
C PHE A 65 4.52 -0.75 0.71
N VAL A 66 4.36 0.56 0.57
CA VAL A 66 4.58 1.29 -0.67
C VAL A 66 5.69 2.30 -0.46
N ARG A 67 6.73 2.23 -1.29
CA ARG A 67 7.87 3.16 -1.22
C ARG A 67 8.39 3.54 -2.60
N GLY A 68 9.16 4.63 -2.63
CA GLY A 68 9.96 5.01 -3.79
C GLY A 68 11.11 4.04 -4.00
N ASP A 69 11.66 4.06 -5.22
CA ASP A 69 12.97 3.45 -5.47
C ASP A 69 14.03 4.28 -4.73
N ASP A 70 14.83 3.62 -3.89
CA ASP A 70 16.04 4.17 -3.28
C ASP A 70 17.12 4.41 -4.35
#